data_AF-A0A3D5SL43-F1
#
_entry.id   AF-A0A3D5SL43-F1
#
_cell.length_a   1.000
_cell.length_b   1.000
_cell.length_c   1.000
_cell.angle_alpha   90.00
_cell.angle_beta   90.00
_cell.angle_gamma   90.00
#
_symmetry.space_group_name_H-M   'P 1'
#
loop_
_entity.id
_entity.type
_entity.pdbx_description
1 polymer ?
#
loop_
_entity_poly.entity_id
_entity_poly.type
_entity_poly.pdbx_seq_one_letter_code
_entity_poly.pdbx_strand_id
1 'polypeptide(L)'
;MIERVREGEATVIDLEDRQESEVWDVSPAERRSPYVAFVPIIEGCNKFCSFCIVPYSRGREKSRSAREIVAEVHGLRSLGYKEAQLIGQNVNSYRPQSQEGLEPYSGATSFSRLLRAVADTGMQRIKFTTSFPRDFHPDIVS
;
A
#
# COMPACT_ATOMS: atom_id res chain seq x y z
N MET A 1 11.40 13.54 -17.01
CA MET A 1 12.77 13.02 -16.71
C MET A 1 13.23 11.90 -17.64
N ILE A 2 12.52 10.77 -17.73
CA ILE A 2 12.95 9.59 -18.52
C ILE A 2 13.11 9.90 -20.01
N GLU A 3 12.26 10.76 -20.57
CA GLU A 3 12.36 11.20 -21.96
C GLU A 3 13.64 11.99 -22.23
N ARG A 4 14.03 12.92 -21.35
CA ARG A 4 15.27 13.71 -21.47
C ARG A 4 16.54 12.84 -21.48
N VAL A 5 16.56 11.78 -20.67
CA VAL A 5 17.65 10.79 -20.69
C VAL A 5 17.64 10.00 -22.00
N ARG A 6 16.47 9.61 -22.50
CA ARG A 6 16.33 8.91 -23.80
C ARG A 6 16.71 9.79 -24.99
N GLU A 7 16.54 11.10 -24.87
CA GLU A 7 16.93 12.12 -25.85
C GLU A 7 18.43 12.45 -25.81
N GLY A 8 19.20 11.84 -24.91
CA GLY A 8 20.66 11.89 -24.92
C GLY A 8 21.29 12.90 -23.95
N GLU A 9 20.52 13.49 -23.02
CA GLU A 9 21.13 14.29 -21.94
C GLU A 9 22.00 13.41 -21.04
N ALA A 10 23.31 13.71 -21.00
CA ALA A 10 24.29 12.91 -20.27
C ALA A 10 24.14 12.98 -18.74
N THR A 11 23.46 14.00 -18.20
CA THR A 11 23.18 14.13 -16.77
C THR A 11 21.86 14.84 -16.56
N VAL A 12 20.91 14.14 -15.95
CA VAL A 12 19.60 14.66 -15.59
C VAL A 12 19.48 14.56 -14.08
N ILE A 13 19.30 15.70 -13.41
CA ILE A 13 19.06 15.78 -11.96
C ILE A 13 17.63 16.26 -11.76
N ASP A 14 16.87 15.49 -10.99
CA ASP A 14 15.53 15.87 -10.58
C ASP A 14 15.57 16.52 -9.19
N LEU A 15 15.15 17.78 -9.14
CA LEU A 15 15.05 18.60 -7.93
C LEU A 15 13.61 19.06 -7.69
N GLU A 16 12.66 18.59 -8.50
CA GLU A 16 11.27 19.03 -8.42
C GLU A 16 10.57 18.33 -7.25
N ASP A 17 9.71 19.07 -6.54
CA ASP A 17 8.84 18.49 -5.53
C ASP A 17 7.80 17.59 -6.21
N ARG A 18 7.48 16.46 -5.58
CA ARG A 18 6.50 15.50 -6.09
C ARG A 18 5.16 16.18 -6.34
N GLN A 19 4.61 16.05 -7.55
CA GLN A 19 3.30 16.62 -7.84
C GLN A 19 2.20 15.77 -7.22
N GLU A 20 1.14 16.41 -6.74
CA GLU A 20 0.05 15.70 -6.04
C GLU A 20 -0.73 14.73 -6.96
N SER A 21 -0.67 14.98 -8.27
CA SER A 21 -1.25 14.18 -9.36
C SER A 21 -0.40 13.00 -9.82
N GLU A 22 0.86 12.89 -9.37
CA GLU A 22 1.70 11.73 -9.71
C GLU A 22 1.18 10.48 -9.02
N VAL A 23 0.53 9.63 -9.81
CA VAL A 23 0.06 8.31 -9.39
C VAL A 23 1.26 7.37 -9.41
N TRP A 24 1.50 6.69 -8.28
CA TRP A 24 2.46 5.60 -8.23
C TRP A 24 1.90 4.40 -9.01
N ASP A 25 2.15 4.36 -10.33
CA ASP A 25 2.00 3.14 -11.11
C ASP A 25 3.21 2.26 -10.84
N VAL A 26 3.06 1.40 -9.83
CA VAL A 26 4.02 0.33 -9.59
C VAL A 26 3.72 -0.74 -10.63
N SER A 27 4.44 -0.68 -11.76
CA SER A 27 4.68 -1.87 -12.58
C SER A 27 4.96 -3.04 -11.64
N PRO A 28 4.42 -4.26 -11.88
CA PRO A 28 4.68 -5.42 -11.04
C PRO A 28 6.20 -5.63 -10.97
N ALA A 29 6.84 -5.01 -9.97
CA ALA A 29 8.28 -5.03 -9.81
C ALA A 29 8.66 -6.50 -9.82
N GLU A 30 9.63 -6.89 -10.65
CA GLU A 30 10.10 -8.27 -10.75
C GLU A 30 10.19 -8.84 -9.33
N ARG A 31 9.20 -9.67 -8.98
CA ARG A 31 8.96 -10.00 -7.58
C ARG A 31 10.08 -10.97 -7.23
N ARG A 32 10.96 -10.55 -6.32
CA ARG A 32 12.16 -11.31 -5.93
C ARG A 32 11.86 -12.69 -5.35
N SER A 33 10.62 -12.93 -4.92
CA SER A 33 10.14 -14.21 -4.42
C SER A 33 8.97 -14.70 -5.27
N PRO A 34 8.95 -15.98 -5.69
CA PRO A 34 7.78 -16.58 -6.33
C PRO A 34 6.65 -16.90 -5.35
N TYR A 35 6.88 -16.77 -4.05
CA TYR A 35 5.91 -17.16 -3.01
C TYR A 35 5.36 -15.97 -2.23
N VAL A 36 6.16 -14.91 -2.06
CA VAL A 36 5.81 -13.73 -1.25
C VAL A 36 5.65 -12.51 -2.16
N ALA A 37 4.48 -11.89 -2.09
CA ALA A 37 4.16 -10.68 -2.82
C ALA A 37 3.99 -9.49 -1.88
N PHE A 38 4.79 -8.44 -2.07
CA PHE A 38 4.58 -7.16 -1.40
C PHE A 38 3.47 -6.38 -2.10
N VAL A 39 2.48 -5.92 -1.34
CA VAL A 39 1.30 -5.23 -1.85
C VAL A 39 1.21 -3.87 -1.15
N PRO A 40 1.58 -2.77 -1.82
CA PRO A 40 1.41 -1.42 -1.28
C PRO A 40 -0.07 -1.08 -1.11
N ILE A 41 -0.47 -0.71 0.10
CA ILE A 41 -1.86 -0.33 0.43
C ILE A 41 -1.99 1.15 0.83
N ILE A 42 -0.89 1.77 1.24
CA ILE A 42 -0.87 3.15 1.73
C ILE A 42 0.46 3.83 1.38
N GLU A 43 0.39 5.09 0.98
CA GLU A 43 1.55 5.97 0.78
C GLU A 43 1.45 7.23 1.66
N GLY A 44 2.56 7.96 1.76
CA GLY A 44 2.65 9.16 2.61
C GLY A 44 2.52 8.85 4.09
N CYS A 45 2.48 9.90 4.92
CA CYS A 45 2.30 9.76 6.37
C CYS A 45 1.74 11.04 6.99
N ASN A 46 0.66 10.92 7.77
CA ASN A 46 0.10 12.04 8.52
C ASN A 46 0.61 12.11 9.97
N LYS A 47 1.56 11.26 10.36
CA LYS A 47 2.15 11.24 11.71
C LYS A 47 3.44 12.07 11.72
N PHE A 48 3.36 13.26 12.31
CA PHE A 48 4.48 14.19 12.45
C PHE A 48 5.38 13.80 13.63
N CYS A 49 6.09 12.69 13.47
CA CYS A 49 7.12 12.29 14.43
C CYS A 49 8.32 13.23 14.31
N SER A 50 8.92 13.63 15.44
CA SER A 50 10.01 14.61 15.51
C SER A 50 11.25 14.27 14.66
N PHE A 51 11.42 12.99 14.33
CA PHE A 51 12.55 12.47 13.55
C PHE A 51 12.19 12.11 12.09
N CYS A 52 10.91 12.15 11.72
CA CYS A 52 10.44 11.56 10.47
C CYS A 52 10.26 12.61 9.38
N ILE A 53 11.05 12.50 8.31
CA ILE A 53 10.96 13.37 7.13
C ILE A 53 9.78 13.02 6.20
N VAL A 54 9.19 11.83 6.35
CA VAL A 54 8.20 11.26 5.42
C VAL A 54 7.00 12.18 5.14
N PRO A 55 6.39 12.88 6.13
CA PRO A 55 5.28 13.79 5.84
C PRO A 55 5.63 14.89 4.83
N TYR A 56 6.92 15.24 4.71
CA TYR A 56 7.42 16.25 3.78
C TYR A 56 7.85 15.63 2.46
N SER A 57 8.60 14.52 2.48
CA SER A 57 9.16 13.93 1.26
C SER A 57 8.22 13.01 0.49
N ARG A 58 7.20 12.45 1.14
CA ARG A 58 6.20 11.56 0.51
C ARG A 58 4.78 12.11 0.56
N GLY A 59 4.61 13.32 1.09
CA GLY A 59 3.33 13.99 1.24
C GLY A 59 2.39 13.33 2.24
N ARG A 60 1.12 13.74 2.14
CA ARG A 60 0.03 13.30 3.01
C ARG A 60 -0.30 11.84 2.79
N GLU A 61 -0.82 11.22 3.85
CA GLU A 61 -1.26 9.83 3.80
C GLU A 61 -2.39 9.63 2.79
N LYS A 62 -2.22 8.69 1.87
CA LYS A 62 -3.23 8.29 0.87
C LYS A 62 -3.35 6.77 0.87
N SER A 63 -4.56 6.28 1.06
CA SER A 63 -4.86 4.85 1.03
C SER A 63 -5.35 4.45 -0.36
N ARG A 64 -4.83 3.34 -0.88
CA ARG A 64 -5.26 2.77 -2.16
C ARG A 64 -6.65 2.14 -2.04
N SER A 65 -7.38 2.04 -3.15
CA SER A 65 -8.71 1.43 -3.17
C SER A 65 -8.69 -0.03 -2.68
N ALA A 66 -9.65 -0.39 -1.82
CA ALA A 66 -9.76 -1.75 -1.31
C ALA A 66 -10.06 -2.74 -2.45
N ARG A 67 -10.95 -2.36 -3.37
CA ARG A 67 -11.26 -3.15 -4.57
C ARG A 67 -10.02 -3.48 -5.40
N GLU A 68 -9.14 -2.50 -5.62
CA GLU A 68 -7.90 -2.71 -6.39
C GLU A 68 -6.92 -3.62 -5.65
N ILE A 69 -6.75 -3.43 -4.33
CA ILE A 69 -5.89 -4.27 -3.50
C ILE A 69 -6.37 -5.73 -3.54
N VAL A 70 -7.67 -5.96 -3.34
CA VAL A 70 -8.27 -7.30 -3.35
C VAL A 70 -8.12 -7.95 -4.72
N ALA A 71 -8.36 -7.21 -5.80
CA ALA A 71 -8.17 -7.72 -7.17
C ALA A 71 -6.70 -8.10 -7.43
N GLU A 72 -5.73 -7.29 -6.98
CA GLU A 72 -4.31 -7.63 -7.09
C GLU A 72 -3.97 -8.91 -6.31
N VAL A 73 -4.41 -9.03 -5.05
CA VAL A 73 -4.15 -10.22 -4.23
C VAL A 73 -4.76 -11.47 -4.86
N HIS A 74 -5.97 -11.39 -5.41
CA HIS A 74 -6.60 -12.49 -6.13
C HIS A 74 -5.79 -12.90 -7.37
N GLY A 75 -5.28 -11.93 -8.13
CA GLY A 75 -4.37 -12.17 -9.25
C GLY A 75 -3.08 -12.87 -8.81
N LEU A 76 -2.45 -12.40 -7.73
CA LEU A 76 -1.25 -13.01 -7.15
C LEU A 76 -1.51 -14.44 -6.69
N ARG A 77 -2.65 -14.69 -6.07
CA ARG A 77 -3.02 -16.04 -5.64
C ARG A 77 -3.16 -17.00 -6.83
N SER A 78 -3.75 -16.53 -7.92
CA SER A 78 -3.88 -17.27 -9.18
C SER A 78 -2.53 -17.58 -9.82
N LEU A 79 -1.53 -16.71 -9.64
CA LEU A 79 -0.14 -16.92 -10.08
C LEU A 79 0.66 -17.84 -9.14
N GLY A 80 0.06 -18.39 -8.08
CA GLY A 80 0.69 -19.37 -7.20
C GLY A 80 1.36 -18.81 -5.95
N TYR A 81 1.31 -17.49 -5.72
CA TYR A 81 1.81 -16.87 -4.50
C TYR A 81 1.09 -17.44 -3.27
N LYS A 82 1.83 -17.55 -2.17
CA LYS A 82 1.37 -18.11 -0.89
C LYS A 82 1.19 -17.04 0.17
N GLU A 83 1.84 -15.90 0.01
CA GLU A 83 1.76 -14.79 0.95
C GLU A 83 1.58 -13.45 0.26
N ALA A 84 0.62 -12.68 0.75
CA ALA A 84 0.52 -11.25 0.50
C ALA A 84 1.01 -10.49 1.73
N GLN A 85 2.08 -9.69 1.57
CA GLN A 85 2.57 -8.77 2.58
C GLN A 85 2.06 -7.36 2.28
N LEU A 86 1.07 -6.89 3.02
CA LEU A 86 0.53 -5.54 2.94
C LEU A 86 1.57 -4.56 3.53
N ILE A 87 1.97 -3.57 2.73
CA ILE A 87 3.03 -2.63 3.10
C ILE A 87 2.61 -1.17 2.88
N GLY A 88 3.32 -0.29 3.58
CA GLY A 88 3.21 1.15 3.51
C GLY A 88 3.85 1.79 4.74
N GLN A 89 3.57 3.06 5.02
CA GLN A 89 4.19 3.74 6.18
C GLN A 89 3.49 3.44 7.50
N ASN A 90 2.16 3.56 7.54
CA ASN A 90 1.33 3.17 8.69
C ASN A 90 0.15 2.34 8.20
N VAL A 91 0.36 1.04 7.98
CA VAL A 91 -0.67 0.20 7.33
C VAL A 91 -1.97 0.12 8.13
N ASN A 92 -1.89 0.17 9.46
CA ASN A 92 -3.07 0.16 10.33
C ASN A 92 -3.83 1.49 10.39
N SER A 93 -3.30 2.55 9.74
CA SER A 93 -4.02 3.81 9.49
C SER A 93 -4.83 3.77 8.18
N TYR A 94 -4.87 2.61 7.49
CA TYR A 94 -5.57 2.46 6.22
C TYR A 94 -7.02 2.96 6.27
N ARG A 95 -7.31 3.96 5.43
CA ARG A 95 -8.59 4.65 5.34
C ARG A 95 -8.83 5.11 3.90
N PRO A 96 -9.40 4.25 3.04
CA PRO A 96 -9.63 4.59 1.64
C PRO A 96 -10.72 5.65 1.51
N GLN A 97 -10.65 6.45 0.44
CA GLN A 97 -11.65 7.49 0.15
C GLN A 97 -13.04 6.91 -0.12
N SER A 98 -13.09 5.73 -0.75
CA SER A 98 -14.30 4.94 -0.97
C SER A 98 -14.26 3.69 -0.10
N GLN A 99 -15.42 3.24 0.38
CA GLN A 99 -15.56 1.96 1.10
C GLN A 99 -15.82 0.78 0.16
N GLU A 100 -15.81 1.00 -1.16
CA GLU A 100 -16.07 -0.02 -2.17
C GLU A 100 -15.16 -1.24 -2.01
N GLY A 101 -15.79 -2.41 -1.87
CA GLY A 101 -15.14 -3.69 -1.63
C GLY A 101 -14.92 -4.01 -0.15
N LEU A 102 -15.25 -3.08 0.78
CA LEU A 102 -15.22 -3.33 2.22
C LEU A 102 -16.60 -3.56 2.81
N GLU A 103 -17.69 -3.17 2.12
CA GLU A 103 -19.08 -3.25 2.58
C GLU A 103 -19.47 -4.62 3.14
N PRO A 104 -19.10 -5.75 2.51
CA PRO A 104 -19.46 -7.07 3.01
C PRO A 104 -18.77 -7.47 4.32
N TYR A 105 -17.69 -6.78 4.69
CA TYR A 105 -16.81 -7.19 5.78
C TYR A 105 -17.09 -6.37 7.03
N SER A 106 -17.31 -7.07 8.15
CA SER A 106 -17.45 -6.45 9.47
C SER A 106 -16.10 -6.00 10.02
N GLY A 107 -16.11 -4.98 10.88
CA GLY A 107 -14.92 -4.43 11.53
C GLY A 107 -15.13 -2.97 11.92
N ALA A 108 -14.49 -2.54 13.02
CA ALA A 108 -14.59 -1.16 13.49
C ALA A 108 -13.75 -0.20 12.64
N THR A 109 -12.67 -0.72 12.04
CA THR A 109 -11.74 0.04 11.19
C THR A 109 -11.76 -0.46 9.75
N SER A 110 -11.47 0.43 8.79
CA SER A 110 -11.32 0.03 7.38
C SER A 110 -10.14 -0.93 7.20
N PHE A 111 -9.11 -0.86 8.03
CA PHE A 111 -7.98 -1.79 7.97
C PHE A 111 -8.37 -3.22 8.35
N SER A 112 -9.12 -3.43 9.43
CA SER A 112 -9.56 -4.79 9.81
C SER A 112 -10.51 -5.38 8.76
N ARG A 113 -11.39 -4.55 8.19
CA ARG A 113 -12.25 -4.93 7.05
C ARG A 113 -11.42 -5.32 5.82
N LEU A 114 -10.35 -4.58 5.52
CA LEU A 114 -9.43 -4.93 4.44
C LEU A 114 -8.75 -6.27 4.69
N LEU A 115 -8.27 -6.54 5.91
CA LEU A 115 -7.64 -7.83 6.25
C LEU A 115 -8.60 -9.00 5.98
N ARG A 116 -9.88 -8.85 6.33
CA ARG A 116 -10.94 -9.84 6.02
C ARG A 116 -11.16 -9.98 4.51
N ALA A 117 -11.26 -8.85 3.79
CA ALA A 117 -11.41 -8.86 2.35
C ALA A 117 -10.24 -9.54 1.61
N VAL A 118 -9.02 -9.32 2.08
CA VAL A 118 -7.82 -9.97 1.54
C VAL A 118 -7.81 -11.46 1.90
N ALA A 119 -8.30 -11.85 3.09
CA ALA A 119 -8.40 -13.25 3.49
C ALA A 119 -9.36 -14.04 2.60
N ASP A 120 -10.49 -13.44 2.24
CA ASP A 120 -11.50 -14.05 1.37
C ASP A 120 -11.01 -14.32 -0.06
N THR A 121 -9.87 -13.76 -0.47
CA THR A 121 -9.21 -14.13 -1.74
C THR A 121 -8.63 -15.55 -1.73
N GLY A 122 -8.55 -16.21 -0.56
CA GLY A 122 -7.94 -17.53 -0.41
C GLY A 122 -6.41 -17.51 -0.38
N MET A 123 -5.81 -16.35 -0.09
CA MET A 123 -4.37 -16.24 0.17
C MET A 123 -4.01 -17.01 1.44
N GLN A 124 -2.97 -17.86 1.38
CA GLN A 124 -2.65 -18.76 2.50
C GLN A 124 -2.10 -18.01 3.72
N ARG A 125 -1.34 -16.94 3.48
CA ARG A 125 -0.81 -16.08 4.53
C ARG A 125 -1.00 -14.62 4.17
N ILE A 126 -1.49 -13.85 5.13
CA ILE A 126 -1.50 -12.40 5.06
C ILE A 126 -0.54 -11.90 6.11
N LYS A 127 0.38 -11.03 5.70
CA LYS A 127 1.29 -10.34 6.59
C LYS A 127 1.09 -8.85 6.41
N PHE A 128 1.28 -8.08 7.47
CA PHE A 128 1.41 -6.65 7.37
C PHE A 128 2.55 -6.20 8.30
N THR A 129 3.17 -5.09 7.95
CA THR A 129 4.27 -4.48 8.72
C THR A 129 4.03 -2.97 8.80
N THR A 130 4.72 -2.29 9.72
CA THR A 130 4.66 -0.83 9.96
C THR A 130 3.34 -0.35 10.58
N SER A 131 3.07 -0.81 11.81
CA SER A 131 1.92 -0.34 12.58
C SER A 131 2.27 0.90 13.42
N PHE A 132 1.40 1.91 13.40
CA PHE A 132 1.47 3.02 14.33
C PHE A 132 0.75 2.66 15.64
N PRO A 133 1.40 2.69 16.81
CA PRO A 133 0.83 2.15 18.04
C PRO A 133 -0.54 2.74 18.45
N ARG A 134 -0.77 4.04 18.19
CA ARG A 134 -2.06 4.70 18.53
C ARG A 134 -3.22 4.28 17.65
N ASP A 135 -2.94 3.76 16.46
CA ASP A 135 -3.95 3.33 15.50
C ASP A 135 -4.12 1.80 15.54
N PHE A 136 -3.50 1.11 16.52
CA PHE A 136 -3.61 -0.33 16.66
C PHE A 136 -4.86 -0.67 17.48
N HIS A 137 -5.99 -0.75 16.79
CA HIS A 137 -7.28 -1.03 17.40
C HIS A 137 -7.45 -2.54 17.71
N PRO A 138 -8.22 -2.91 18.75
CA PRO A 138 -8.44 -4.31 19.11
C PRO A 138 -9.02 -5.17 17.97
N ASP A 139 -9.80 -4.56 17.07
CA ASP A 139 -10.46 -5.26 15.97
C ASP A 139 -9.49 -5.79 14.89
N ILE A 140 -8.22 -5.38 14.94
CA ILE A 140 -7.14 -5.87 14.08
C ILE A 140 -6.69 -7.28 14.49
N VAL A 141 -6.83 -7.63 15.77
CA VAL A 141 -6.36 -8.90 16.34
C VAL A 141 -7.48 -9.78 16.89
N SER A 142 -8.73 -9.31 16.83
CA SER A 142 -9.93 -10.03 17.30
C SER A 142 -10.62 -10.84 16.23
#